data_AF-A0A0A0CXP9-F1
#
_entry.id   AF-A0A0A0CXP9-F1
#
_cell.length_a   1.000
_cell.length_b   1.000
_cell.length_c   1.000
_cell.angle_alpha   90.00
_cell.angle_beta   90.00
_cell.angle_gamma   90.00
#
_symmetry.space_group_name_H-M   'P 1'
#
loop_
_entity.id
_entity.type
_entity.pdbx_description
1 polymer ?
#
loop_
_entity_poly.entity_id
_entity_poly.type
_entity_poly.pdbx_seq_one_letter_code
_entity_poly.pdbx_strand_id
1 'polypeptide(L)'
;TVVIVLKPDFGGTVSFGLLRMFGTLAGLLVATAVIYLVADHPLAQALLLAPLYFGFRYLAPVHYGLAVSLLTAVVVLLLGLAGQPAGHTLLDRGVATVLGSLLALAAYLLWPTWERGRERPVIAAMLDAYAAYLAALLGMDTKAQAEARTAARAARVNAQASVERLRVEPADPGQPARAEAIFANANRILRAGMALESALHDHGGTALAKHAAIGAFVHTLTAALGKLAAALREHRVSAIPSDLPARHRALAELLDPAAQPDADQPVILALLEATDRMVDAIEALARVIDASAAAPSPQVRPAVA
;
A
#
# COMPACT_ATOMS: atom_id res chain seq x y z
N THR A 1 -6.76 -7.74 -26.22
CA THR A 1 -7.49 -7.78 -24.93
C THR A 1 -6.62 -8.32 -23.81
N VAL A 2 -6.05 -9.51 -23.96
CA VAL A 2 -5.18 -10.14 -22.93
C VAL A 2 -4.05 -9.21 -22.44
N VAL A 3 -3.22 -8.66 -23.34
CA VAL A 3 -2.10 -7.75 -22.98
C VAL A 3 -2.56 -6.46 -22.27
N ILE A 4 -3.79 -6.00 -22.52
CA ILE A 4 -4.33 -4.77 -21.91
C ILE A 4 -4.92 -5.03 -20.52
N VAL A 5 -5.34 -6.28 -20.25
CA VAL A 5 -5.97 -6.70 -19.00
C VAL A 5 -4.94 -7.17 -17.98
N LEU A 6 -3.81 -7.72 -18.43
CA LEU A 6 -2.69 -8.10 -17.56
C LEU A 6 -2.07 -6.85 -16.91
N LYS A 7 -2.40 -6.65 -15.63
CA LYS A 7 -1.72 -5.70 -14.74
C LYS A 7 -0.88 -6.48 -13.71
N PRO A 8 0.19 -5.87 -13.17
CA PRO A 8 1.06 -6.51 -12.19
C PRO A 8 0.38 -6.79 -10.83
N ASP A 9 -0.82 -6.26 -10.60
CA ASP A 9 -1.59 -6.38 -9.36
C ASP A 9 -3.00 -7.00 -9.58
N PHE A 10 -3.47 -7.76 -8.57
CA PHE A 10 -4.74 -8.51 -8.59
C PHE A 10 -5.96 -7.62 -8.84
N GLY A 11 -6.07 -6.55 -8.04
CA GLY A 11 -7.14 -5.57 -8.15
C GLY A 11 -7.16 -4.95 -9.55
N GLY A 12 -5.99 -4.64 -10.10
CA GLY A 12 -5.81 -4.21 -11.48
C GLY A 12 -6.34 -5.23 -12.50
N THR A 13 -5.90 -6.48 -12.47
CA THR A 13 -6.28 -7.47 -13.50
C THR A 13 -7.76 -7.82 -13.46
N VAL A 14 -8.34 -8.04 -12.28
CA VAL A 14 -9.77 -8.37 -12.13
C VAL A 14 -10.64 -7.16 -12.46
N SER A 15 -10.32 -5.98 -11.91
CA SER A 15 -11.11 -4.77 -12.17
C SER A 15 -11.03 -4.37 -13.64
N PHE A 16 -9.85 -4.34 -14.26
CA PHE A 16 -9.72 -4.01 -15.68
C PHE A 16 -10.35 -5.07 -16.59
N GLY A 17 -10.23 -6.35 -16.25
CA GLY A 17 -10.85 -7.45 -17.00
C GLY A 17 -12.38 -7.38 -17.02
N LEU A 18 -12.99 -7.18 -15.84
CA LEU A 18 -14.45 -7.03 -15.70
C LEU A 18 -14.94 -5.73 -16.32
N LEU A 19 -14.25 -4.62 -16.05
CA LEU A 19 -14.64 -3.30 -16.55
C LEU A 19 -14.54 -3.23 -18.07
N ARG A 20 -13.58 -3.94 -18.68
CA ARG A 20 -13.49 -4.12 -20.13
C ARG A 20 -14.58 -5.04 -20.68
N MET A 21 -14.92 -6.13 -19.98
CA MET A 21 -16.00 -7.02 -20.38
C MET A 21 -17.37 -6.31 -20.38
N PHE A 22 -17.74 -5.71 -19.25
CA PHE A 22 -19.01 -4.97 -19.14
C PHE A 22 -19.03 -3.70 -19.99
N GLY A 23 -17.91 -2.97 -20.08
CA GLY A 23 -17.77 -1.79 -20.93
C GLY A 23 -17.95 -2.13 -22.41
N THR A 24 -17.36 -3.22 -22.90
CA THR A 24 -17.56 -3.66 -24.28
C THR A 24 -19.00 -4.13 -24.51
N LEU A 25 -19.62 -4.90 -23.60
CA LEU A 25 -21.03 -5.30 -23.74
C LEU A 25 -21.98 -4.11 -23.79
N ALA A 26 -21.82 -3.14 -22.88
CA ALA A 26 -22.62 -1.91 -22.88
C ALA A 26 -22.38 -1.08 -24.15
N GLY A 27 -21.12 -0.93 -24.57
CA GLY A 27 -20.77 -0.23 -25.81
C GLY A 27 -21.34 -0.89 -27.05
N LEU A 28 -21.39 -2.22 -27.05
CA LEU A 28 -21.98 -3.02 -28.12
C LEU A 28 -23.50 -2.80 -28.20
N LEU A 29 -24.18 -2.76 -27.06
CA LEU A 29 -25.61 -2.51 -26.97
C LEU A 29 -25.96 -1.09 -27.45
N VAL A 30 -25.20 -0.08 -27.00
CA VAL A 30 -25.34 1.31 -27.48
C VAL A 30 -25.07 1.40 -28.98
N ALA A 31 -24.00 0.78 -29.47
CA ALA A 31 -23.66 0.81 -30.90
C ALA A 31 -24.74 0.14 -31.76
N THR A 32 -25.31 -0.97 -31.29
CA THR A 32 -26.41 -1.67 -31.96
C THR A 32 -27.66 -0.79 -32.02
N ALA A 33 -28.03 -0.15 -30.92
CA ALA A 33 -29.17 0.77 -30.87
C ALA A 33 -28.98 1.98 -31.80
N VAL A 34 -27.77 2.56 -31.81
CA VAL A 34 -27.43 3.69 -32.69
C VAL A 34 -27.44 3.28 -34.16
N ILE A 35 -26.88 2.12 -34.51
CA ILE A 35 -26.95 1.61 -35.89
C ILE A 35 -28.41 1.41 -36.31
N TYR A 36 -29.26 0.84 -35.45
CA TYR A 36 -30.67 0.63 -35.80
C TYR A 36 -31.42 1.95 -36.06
N LEU A 37 -31.04 3.02 -35.35
CA LEU A 37 -31.65 4.35 -35.50
C LEU A 37 -31.09 5.15 -36.70
N VAL A 38 -29.87 4.84 -37.16
CA VAL A 38 -29.10 5.69 -38.09
C VAL A 38 -28.54 4.89 -39.27
N ALA A 39 -29.05 3.68 -39.50
CA ALA A 39 -28.53 2.74 -40.52
C ALA A 39 -28.50 3.35 -41.92
N ASP A 40 -29.53 4.14 -42.28
CA ASP A 40 -29.74 4.64 -43.65
C ASP A 40 -29.11 6.02 -43.92
N HIS A 41 -28.45 6.63 -42.93
CA HIS A 41 -27.93 8.00 -43.03
C HIS A 41 -26.42 8.09 -42.68
N PRO A 42 -25.51 7.94 -43.66
CA PRO A 42 -24.06 7.99 -43.41
C PRO A 42 -23.57 9.33 -42.84
N LEU A 43 -24.22 10.44 -43.18
CA LEU A 43 -23.93 11.75 -42.58
C LEU A 43 -24.24 11.80 -41.08
N ALA A 44 -25.32 11.15 -40.65
CA ALA A 44 -25.69 11.11 -39.23
C ALA A 44 -24.74 10.20 -38.44
N GLN A 45 -24.26 9.10 -39.04
CA GLN A 45 -23.20 8.27 -38.45
C GLN A 45 -21.89 9.05 -38.28
N ALA A 46 -21.49 9.85 -39.27
CA ALA A 46 -20.30 10.70 -39.19
C ALA A 46 -20.42 11.77 -38.10
N LEU A 47 -21.59 12.39 -37.95
CA LEU A 47 -21.84 13.41 -36.92
C LEU A 47 -21.79 12.83 -35.50
N LEU A 48 -22.21 11.58 -35.33
CA LEU A 48 -22.18 10.83 -34.05
C LEU A 48 -20.77 10.44 -33.60
N LEU A 49 -19.80 10.34 -34.51
CA LEU A 49 -18.41 9.98 -34.16
C LEU A 49 -17.75 11.03 -33.26
N ALA A 50 -17.99 12.31 -33.52
CA ALA A 50 -17.38 13.41 -32.76
C ALA A 50 -17.72 13.34 -31.25
N PRO A 51 -19.00 13.35 -30.82
CA PRO A 51 -19.33 13.30 -29.39
C PRO A 51 -18.89 11.99 -28.73
N LEU A 52 -18.94 10.85 -29.43
CA LEU A 52 -18.47 9.57 -28.88
C LEU A 52 -16.95 9.56 -28.66
N TYR A 53 -16.18 10.11 -29.60
CA TYR A 53 -14.72 10.21 -29.49
C TYR A 53 -14.29 11.20 -28.40
N PHE A 54 -14.92 12.37 -28.34
CA PHE A 54 -14.69 13.33 -27.26
C PHE A 54 -15.07 12.76 -25.89
N GLY A 55 -16.20 12.06 -25.80
CA GLY A 55 -16.61 11.34 -24.60
C GLY A 55 -15.58 10.29 -24.18
N PHE A 56 -15.09 9.46 -25.10
CA PHE A 56 -14.01 8.50 -24.81
C PHE A 56 -12.78 9.21 -24.24
N ARG A 57 -12.32 10.28 -24.88
CA ARG A 57 -11.10 11.00 -24.47
C ARG A 57 -11.23 11.64 -23.08
N TYR A 58 -12.41 12.15 -22.77
CA TYR A 58 -12.72 12.80 -21.49
C TYR A 58 -12.93 11.78 -20.36
N LEU A 59 -13.59 10.65 -20.64
CA LEU A 59 -13.90 9.65 -19.62
C LEU A 59 -12.77 8.64 -19.41
N ALA A 60 -11.82 8.48 -20.33
CA ALA A 60 -10.69 7.56 -20.18
C ALA A 60 -9.92 7.68 -18.85
N PRO A 61 -9.60 8.88 -18.32
CA PRO A 61 -8.94 9.03 -17.02
C PRO A 61 -9.86 8.88 -15.80
N VAL A 62 -11.19 8.96 -15.95
CA VAL A 62 -12.15 9.02 -14.82
C VAL A 62 -12.96 7.73 -14.68
N HIS A 63 -13.52 7.22 -15.79
CA HIS A 63 -14.38 6.03 -15.84
C HIS A 63 -13.99 5.13 -17.02
N TYR A 64 -12.99 4.27 -16.80
CA TYR A 64 -12.43 3.41 -17.83
C TYR A 64 -13.46 2.51 -18.53
N GLY A 65 -14.47 1.99 -17.82
CA GLY A 65 -15.51 1.15 -18.42
C GLY A 65 -16.39 1.87 -19.43
N LEU A 66 -16.76 3.11 -19.10
CA LEU A 66 -17.56 3.97 -19.97
C LEU A 66 -16.72 4.52 -21.13
N ALA A 67 -15.42 4.74 -20.91
CA ALA A 67 -14.49 5.05 -21.99
C ALA A 67 -14.38 3.88 -23.00
N VAL A 68 -14.22 2.65 -22.51
CA VAL A 68 -14.15 1.45 -23.37
C VAL A 68 -15.46 1.22 -24.13
N SER A 69 -16.62 1.51 -23.53
CA SER A 69 -17.92 1.40 -24.21
C SER A 69 -18.03 2.38 -25.38
N LEU A 70 -17.68 3.65 -25.15
CA LEU A 70 -17.67 4.69 -26.17
C LEU A 70 -16.66 4.39 -27.29
N LEU A 71 -15.46 3.92 -26.94
CA LEU A 71 -14.46 3.50 -27.92
C LEU A 71 -14.99 2.34 -28.78
N THR A 72 -15.67 1.36 -28.18
CA THR A 72 -16.27 0.25 -28.92
C THR A 72 -17.31 0.76 -29.93
N ALA A 73 -18.16 1.69 -29.50
CA ALA A 73 -19.16 2.31 -30.37
C ALA A 73 -18.54 3.10 -31.53
N VAL A 74 -17.47 3.87 -31.28
CA VAL A 74 -16.71 4.58 -32.32
C VAL A 74 -16.18 3.60 -33.38
N VAL A 75 -15.53 2.51 -32.97
CA VAL A 75 -14.94 1.59 -33.95
C VAL A 75 -16.02 0.85 -34.73
N VAL A 76 -17.15 0.52 -34.10
CA VAL A 76 -18.29 -0.10 -34.79
C VAL A 76 -18.89 0.85 -35.86
N LEU A 77 -19.08 2.13 -35.52
CA LEU A 77 -19.57 3.14 -36.48
C LEU A 77 -18.60 3.33 -37.66
N LEU A 78 -17.28 3.36 -37.39
CA LEU A 78 -16.27 3.44 -38.44
C LEU A 78 -16.29 2.23 -39.39
N LEU A 79 -16.51 1.03 -38.86
CA LEU A 79 -16.63 -0.19 -39.66
C LEU A 79 -17.92 -0.23 -40.47
N GLY A 80 -19.02 0.28 -39.91
CA GLY A 80 -20.28 0.46 -40.64
C GLY A 80 -20.13 1.44 -41.82
N LEU A 81 -19.46 2.58 -41.60
CA LEU A 81 -19.11 3.54 -42.65
C LEU A 81 -18.19 2.94 -43.73
N ALA A 82 -17.35 1.98 -43.37
CA ALA A 82 -16.48 1.25 -44.29
C ALA A 82 -17.20 0.14 -45.08
N GLY A 83 -18.52 -0.03 -44.91
CA GLY A 83 -19.33 -0.99 -45.66
C GLY A 83 -19.24 -2.44 -45.16
N GLN A 84 -18.64 -2.67 -43.99
CA GLN A 84 -18.61 -4.01 -43.38
C GLN A 84 -19.95 -4.31 -42.70
N PRO A 85 -20.48 -5.54 -42.78
CA PRO A 85 -21.69 -5.93 -42.07
C PRO A 85 -21.45 -5.82 -40.55
N ALA A 86 -21.96 -4.73 -39.98
CA ALA A 86 -21.73 -4.36 -38.59
C ALA A 86 -22.08 -5.51 -37.63
N GLY A 87 -23.17 -6.24 -37.90
CA GLY A 87 -23.66 -7.33 -37.03
C GLY A 87 -22.68 -8.48 -36.80
N HIS A 88 -21.97 -8.95 -37.84
CA HIS A 88 -20.99 -10.04 -37.68
C HIS A 88 -19.75 -9.56 -36.91
N THR A 89 -19.27 -8.36 -37.24
CA THR A 89 -18.09 -7.78 -36.58
C THR A 89 -18.35 -7.45 -35.10
N LEU A 90 -19.61 -7.12 -34.76
CA LEU A 90 -20.07 -6.91 -33.39
C LEU A 90 -19.95 -8.19 -32.54
N LEU A 91 -20.48 -9.31 -33.06
CA LEU A 91 -20.46 -10.60 -32.36
C LEU A 91 -19.03 -11.10 -32.17
N ASP A 92 -18.19 -11.02 -33.20
CA ASP A 92 -16.79 -11.45 -33.12
C ASP A 92 -16.01 -10.67 -32.05
N ARG A 93 -16.28 -9.37 -31.91
CA ARG A 93 -15.65 -8.56 -30.87
C ARG A 93 -16.16 -8.84 -29.47
N GLY A 94 -17.47 -9.07 -29.33
CA GLY A 94 -18.05 -9.49 -28.06
C GLY A 94 -17.40 -10.79 -27.59
N VAL A 95 -17.39 -11.81 -28.45
CA VAL A 95 -16.82 -13.13 -28.19
C VAL A 95 -15.32 -13.05 -27.90
N ALA A 96 -14.54 -12.34 -28.72
CA ALA A 96 -13.10 -12.19 -28.49
C ALA A 96 -12.76 -11.45 -27.19
N THR A 97 -13.62 -10.52 -26.75
CA THR A 97 -13.41 -9.78 -25.49
C THR A 97 -13.80 -10.63 -24.29
N VAL A 98 -14.92 -11.35 -24.37
CA VAL A 98 -15.38 -12.27 -23.32
C VAL A 98 -14.39 -13.41 -23.15
N LEU A 99 -13.99 -14.08 -24.23
CA LEU A 99 -12.97 -15.13 -24.19
C LEU A 99 -11.63 -14.60 -23.71
N GLY A 100 -11.20 -13.41 -24.15
CA GLY A 100 -9.96 -12.79 -23.68
C GLY A 100 -9.97 -12.45 -22.19
N SER A 101 -11.09 -11.97 -21.66
CA SER A 101 -11.25 -11.69 -20.22
C SER A 101 -11.37 -12.97 -19.41
N LEU A 102 -12.11 -13.98 -19.89
CA LEU A 102 -12.19 -15.31 -19.26
C LEU A 102 -10.84 -16.00 -19.22
N LEU A 103 -10.08 -15.96 -20.32
CA LEU A 103 -8.73 -16.54 -20.38
C LEU A 103 -7.77 -15.82 -19.43
N ALA A 104 -7.85 -14.48 -19.32
CA ALA A 104 -7.05 -13.73 -18.37
C ALA A 104 -7.42 -14.07 -16.91
N LEU A 105 -8.71 -14.23 -16.62
CA LEU A 105 -9.20 -14.65 -15.30
C LEU A 105 -8.78 -16.09 -14.98
N ALA A 106 -8.89 -17.00 -15.95
CA ALA A 106 -8.49 -18.40 -15.82
C ALA A 106 -6.97 -18.56 -15.66
N ALA A 107 -6.17 -17.82 -16.43
CA ALA A 107 -4.71 -17.78 -16.28
C ALA A 107 -4.31 -17.31 -14.88
N TYR A 108 -5.04 -16.34 -14.32
CA TYR A 108 -4.80 -15.88 -12.95
C TYR A 108 -5.26 -16.90 -11.89
N LEU A 109 -6.40 -17.59 -12.09
CA LEU A 109 -6.80 -18.69 -11.20
C LEU A 109 -5.76 -19.82 -11.20
N LEU A 110 -5.15 -20.10 -12.36
CA LEU A 110 -4.15 -21.15 -12.52
C LEU A 110 -2.78 -20.74 -11.95
N TRP A 111 -2.43 -19.45 -12.01
CA TRP A 111 -1.21 -18.86 -11.45
C TRP A 111 -1.54 -17.68 -10.55
N PRO A 112 -2.07 -17.93 -9.35
CA PRO A 112 -2.44 -16.82 -8.52
C PRO A 112 -1.19 -16.26 -7.86
N THR A 113 -0.71 -15.12 -8.36
CA THR A 113 0.44 -14.37 -7.83
C THR A 113 0.06 -13.58 -6.57
N TRP A 114 -0.70 -14.23 -5.67
CA TRP A 114 -1.24 -13.64 -4.45
C TRP A 114 -0.15 -12.79 -3.76
N GLU A 115 -0.48 -11.54 -3.41
CA GLU A 115 0.42 -10.72 -2.58
C GLU A 115 0.48 -11.24 -1.12
N ARG A 116 -0.25 -12.33 -0.82
CA ARG A 116 -0.16 -13.13 0.40
C ARG A 116 1.30 -13.42 0.76
N GLY A 117 1.78 -12.74 1.80
CA GLY A 117 3.13 -12.90 2.33
C GLY A 117 4.12 -11.86 1.84
N ARG A 118 3.73 -10.92 0.95
CA ARG A 118 4.59 -9.81 0.51
C ARG A 118 4.38 -8.55 1.35
N GLU A 119 3.25 -8.42 2.03
CA GLU A 119 3.00 -7.33 2.98
C GLU A 119 3.94 -7.39 4.19
N ARG A 120 4.19 -8.60 4.71
CA ARG A 120 5.04 -8.84 5.87
C ARG A 120 6.50 -8.41 5.65
N PRO A 121 7.20 -8.83 4.58
CA PRO A 121 8.57 -8.41 4.32
C PRO A 121 8.67 -6.91 4.02
N VAL A 122 7.66 -6.30 3.39
CA VAL A 122 7.66 -4.85 3.14
C VAL A 122 7.49 -4.07 4.44
N ILE A 123 6.58 -4.49 5.33
CA ILE A 123 6.42 -3.87 6.66
C ILE A 123 7.67 -4.13 7.53
N ALA A 124 8.27 -5.33 7.47
CA ALA A 124 9.51 -5.62 8.18
C ALA A 124 10.67 -4.75 7.70
N ALA A 125 10.81 -4.52 6.38
CA ALA A 125 11.80 -3.59 5.84
C ALA A 125 11.55 -2.14 6.30
N MET A 126 10.29 -1.73 6.47
CA MET A 126 9.94 -0.45 7.08
C MET A 126 10.39 -0.35 8.54
N LEU A 127 10.20 -1.39 9.35
CA LEU A 127 10.67 -1.42 10.74
C LEU A 127 12.19 -1.36 10.83
N ASP A 128 12.92 -2.06 9.96
CA ASP A 128 14.38 -1.98 9.88
C ASP A 128 14.85 -0.57 9.50
N ALA A 129 14.17 0.07 8.54
CA ALA A 129 14.48 1.45 8.17
C ALA A 129 14.21 2.44 9.33
N TYR A 130 13.18 2.18 10.15
CA TYR A 130 12.92 2.97 11.36
C TYR A 130 14.01 2.75 12.42
N ALA A 131 14.45 1.51 12.61
CA ALA A 131 15.56 1.20 13.51
C ALA A 131 16.86 1.92 13.08
N ALA A 132 17.17 1.89 11.78
CA ALA A 132 18.32 2.60 11.23
C ALA A 132 18.21 4.12 11.41
N TYR A 133 17.02 4.69 11.21
CA TYR A 133 16.78 6.12 11.44
C TYR A 133 16.93 6.51 12.92
N LEU A 134 16.40 5.73 13.86
CA LEU A 134 16.57 6.00 15.29
C LEU A 134 18.05 5.89 15.72
N ALA A 135 18.80 4.92 15.18
CA ALA A 135 20.23 4.81 15.42
C ALA A 135 21.00 6.04 14.87
N ALA A 136 20.65 6.50 13.67
CA ALA A 136 21.27 7.67 13.05
C ALA A 136 20.95 8.97 13.78
N LEU A 137 19.83 9.05 14.50
CA LEU A 137 19.43 10.25 15.26
C LEU A 137 20.40 10.59 16.40
N LEU A 138 21.08 9.59 16.97
CA LEU A 138 22.12 9.79 17.98
C LEU A 138 23.52 9.92 17.37
N GLY A 139 23.65 9.74 16.06
CA GLY A 139 24.91 9.93 15.34
C GLY A 139 25.24 11.40 15.17
N MET A 140 26.53 11.71 15.00
CA MET A 140 26.99 13.08 14.68
C MET A 140 27.01 13.35 13.16
N ASP A 141 26.69 12.36 12.34
CA ASP A 141 26.71 12.48 10.87
C ASP A 141 25.33 12.90 10.34
N THR A 142 25.23 14.20 10.04
CA THR A 142 24.01 14.81 9.47
C THR A 142 23.65 14.24 8.10
N LYS A 143 24.62 13.75 7.34
CA LYS A 143 24.38 13.10 6.04
C LYS A 143 23.76 11.72 6.26
N ALA A 144 24.34 10.90 7.12
CA ALA A 144 23.77 9.60 7.47
C ALA A 144 22.35 9.72 8.05
N GLN A 145 22.11 10.74 8.88
CA GLN A 145 20.76 11.05 9.39
C GLN A 145 19.77 11.38 8.26
N ALA A 146 20.15 12.24 7.31
CA ALA A 146 19.30 12.60 6.18
C ALA A 146 19.02 11.41 5.24
N GLU A 147 20.02 10.56 5.00
CA GLU A 147 19.87 9.33 4.22
C GLU A 147 18.93 8.34 4.91
N ALA A 148 19.12 8.10 6.21
CA ALA A 148 18.26 7.21 7.00
C ALA A 148 16.81 7.74 7.07
N ARG A 149 16.62 9.05 7.20
CA ARG A 149 15.29 9.70 7.14
C ARG A 149 14.62 9.48 5.78
N THR A 150 15.38 9.59 4.70
CA THR A 150 14.88 9.35 3.33
C THR A 150 14.51 7.89 3.13
N ALA A 151 15.35 6.96 3.58
CA ALA A 151 15.09 5.53 3.52
C ALA A 151 13.83 5.14 4.33
N ALA A 152 13.68 5.66 5.54
CA ALA A 152 12.50 5.45 6.38
C ALA A 152 11.21 5.96 5.72
N ARG A 153 11.25 7.13 5.07
CA ARG A 153 10.11 7.68 4.31
C ARG A 153 9.76 6.81 3.11
N ALA A 154 10.76 6.39 2.32
CA ALA A 154 10.54 5.51 1.17
C ALA A 154 9.94 4.16 1.60
N ALA A 155 10.49 3.53 2.63
CA ALA A 155 9.97 2.27 3.16
C ALA A 155 8.54 2.41 3.68
N ARG A 156 8.20 3.53 4.33
CA ARG A 156 6.82 3.84 4.76
C ARG A 156 5.85 3.94 3.60
N VAL A 157 6.21 4.64 2.53
CA VAL A 157 5.37 4.77 1.33
C VAL A 157 5.15 3.41 0.67
N ASN A 158 6.21 2.60 0.56
CA ASN A 158 6.11 1.25 0.01
C ASN A 158 5.21 0.34 0.86
N ALA A 159 5.34 0.40 2.19
CA ALA A 159 4.48 -0.34 3.11
C ALA A 159 3.02 0.12 3.02
N GLN A 160 2.77 1.42 2.97
CA GLN A 160 1.42 1.97 2.80
C GLN A 160 0.77 1.45 1.51
N ALA A 161 1.48 1.53 0.38
CA ALA A 161 0.99 1.04 -0.89
C ALA A 161 0.70 -0.47 -0.84
N SER A 162 1.51 -1.25 -0.11
CA SER A 162 1.27 -2.68 0.09
C SER A 162 0.01 -2.95 0.93
N VAL A 163 -0.23 -2.17 1.98
CA VAL A 163 -1.44 -2.28 2.82
C VAL A 163 -2.69 -1.86 2.03
N GLU A 164 -2.60 -0.82 1.20
CA GLU A 164 -3.69 -0.39 0.32
C GLU A 164 -4.06 -1.46 -0.72
N ARG A 165 -3.07 -2.13 -1.33
CA ARG A 165 -3.34 -3.26 -2.24
C ARG A 165 -3.99 -4.45 -1.52
N LEU A 166 -3.58 -4.73 -0.29
CA LEU A 166 -4.15 -5.81 0.51
C LEU A 166 -5.66 -5.61 0.80
N ARG A 167 -6.14 -4.35 0.88
CA ARG A 167 -7.57 -4.04 1.12
C ARG A 167 -8.51 -4.55 0.04
N VAL A 168 -8.01 -4.72 -1.19
CA VAL A 168 -8.82 -5.19 -2.33
C VAL A 168 -8.64 -6.68 -2.61
N GLU A 169 -7.81 -7.39 -1.83
CA GLU A 169 -7.61 -8.83 -2.00
C GLU A 169 -8.72 -9.66 -1.29
N PRO A 170 -9.33 -10.65 -1.97
CA PRO A 170 -10.48 -11.41 -1.47
C PRO A 170 -10.09 -12.55 -0.52
N ALA A 171 -8.85 -12.59 -0.06
CA ALA A 171 -8.17 -13.82 0.29
C ALA A 171 -8.20 -14.14 1.81
N ASP A 172 -8.33 -13.13 2.68
CA ASP A 172 -8.59 -13.24 4.12
C ASP A 172 -9.21 -11.91 4.63
N PRO A 173 -10.46 -11.89 5.14
CA PRO A 173 -11.11 -10.67 5.65
C PRO A 173 -10.38 -10.03 6.85
N GLY A 174 -9.62 -10.79 7.63
CA GLY A 174 -8.92 -10.30 8.83
C GLY A 174 -7.51 -9.78 8.56
N GLN A 175 -6.87 -10.21 7.47
CA GLN A 175 -5.52 -9.81 7.08
C GLN A 175 -5.34 -8.29 6.86
N PRO A 176 -6.25 -7.58 6.15
CA PRO A 176 -6.09 -6.13 5.93
C PRO A 176 -6.16 -5.35 7.25
N ALA A 177 -7.11 -5.67 8.13
CA ALA A 177 -7.24 -5.02 9.43
C ALA A 177 -6.00 -5.22 10.31
N ARG A 178 -5.40 -6.41 10.30
CA ARG A 178 -4.14 -6.69 11.01
C ARG A 178 -2.97 -5.90 10.43
N ALA A 179 -2.80 -5.89 9.12
CA ALA A 179 -1.73 -5.15 8.46
C ALA A 179 -1.85 -3.63 8.71
N GLU A 180 -3.07 -3.10 8.70
CA GLU A 180 -3.36 -1.71 9.06
C GLU A 180 -3.01 -1.39 10.51
N ALA A 181 -3.37 -2.27 11.45
CA ALA A 181 -3.02 -2.10 12.85
C ALA A 181 -1.50 -2.10 13.07
N ILE A 182 -0.77 -3.01 12.40
CA ILE A 182 0.69 -3.08 12.43
C ILE A 182 1.29 -1.79 11.86
N PHE A 183 0.83 -1.34 10.69
CA PHE A 183 1.29 -0.11 10.05
C PHE A 183 1.01 1.15 10.88
N ALA A 184 -0.19 1.25 11.48
CA ALA A 184 -0.58 2.38 12.32
C ALA A 184 0.30 2.48 13.57
N ASN A 185 0.54 1.37 14.26
CA ASN A 185 1.43 1.35 15.43
C ASN A 185 2.88 1.66 15.07
N ALA A 186 3.40 1.09 13.97
CA ALA A 186 4.73 1.42 13.48
C ALA A 186 4.89 2.92 13.16
N ASN A 187 3.88 3.56 12.56
CA ASN A 187 3.92 4.99 12.27
C ASN A 187 3.98 5.88 13.52
N ARG A 188 3.44 5.43 14.67
CA ARG A 188 3.57 6.17 15.94
C ARG A 188 5.04 6.29 16.35
N ILE A 189 5.83 5.24 16.11
CA ILE A 189 7.27 5.21 16.38
C ILE A 189 8.00 6.24 15.51
N LEU A 190 7.73 6.27 14.20
CA LEU A 190 8.35 7.25 13.31
C LEU A 190 7.98 8.70 13.68
N ARG A 191 6.71 8.96 14.03
CA ARG A 191 6.27 10.31 14.46
C ARG A 191 6.96 10.75 15.74
N ALA A 192 7.10 9.85 16.72
CA ALA A 192 7.86 10.12 17.93
C ALA A 192 9.35 10.41 17.61
N GLY A 193 9.95 9.66 16.69
CA GLY A 193 11.34 9.89 16.25
C GLY A 193 11.53 11.24 15.58
N MET A 194 10.59 11.67 14.72
CA MET A 194 10.63 12.99 14.09
C MET A 194 10.42 14.13 15.10
N ALA A 195 9.57 13.94 16.11
CA ALA A 195 9.38 14.92 17.18
C ALA A 195 10.68 15.09 17.99
N LEU A 196 11.34 13.97 18.33
CA LEU A 196 12.65 13.99 18.97
C LEU A 196 13.71 14.67 18.11
N GLU A 197 13.76 14.36 16.81
CA GLU A 197 14.67 15.01 15.87
C GLU A 197 14.47 16.53 15.80
N SER A 198 13.22 17.00 15.79
CA SER A 198 12.91 18.43 15.86
C SER A 198 13.42 19.05 17.15
N ALA A 199 13.15 18.41 18.30
CA ALA A 199 13.57 18.92 19.59
C ALA A 199 15.11 19.01 19.71
N LEU A 200 15.82 17.99 19.21
CA LEU A 200 17.29 17.97 19.16
C LEU A 200 17.86 19.08 18.27
N HIS A 201 17.18 19.41 17.17
CA HIS A 201 17.57 20.49 16.27
C HIS A 201 17.38 21.87 16.90
N ASP A 202 16.20 22.14 17.47
CA ASP A 202 15.82 23.45 17.99
C ASP A 202 16.63 23.87 19.22
N HIS A 203 17.10 22.91 20.01
CA HIS A 203 17.72 23.17 21.31
C HIS A 203 19.20 22.73 21.37
N GLY A 204 19.81 22.32 20.25
CA GLY A 204 21.24 22.04 20.18
C GLY A 204 21.70 20.76 20.92
N GLY A 205 21.07 19.61 20.63
CA GLY A 205 21.24 18.33 21.34
C GLY A 205 22.60 17.60 21.22
N THR A 206 23.69 18.28 20.85
CA THR A 206 25.02 17.64 20.69
C THR A 206 25.63 17.12 21.98
N ALA A 207 25.27 17.69 23.14
CA ALA A 207 25.66 17.18 24.45
C ALA A 207 24.76 16.02 24.91
N LEU A 208 23.45 16.10 24.62
CA LEU A 208 22.47 15.08 24.97
C LEU A 208 22.67 13.80 24.15
N ALA A 209 23.00 13.90 22.86
CA ALA A 209 23.34 12.75 22.02
C ALA A 209 24.56 11.94 22.53
N LYS A 210 25.42 12.56 23.36
CA LYS A 210 26.57 11.90 23.98
C LYS A 210 26.24 11.21 25.31
N HIS A 211 25.03 11.40 25.84
CA HIS A 211 24.65 10.81 27.10
C HIS A 211 24.52 9.28 26.94
N ALA A 212 25.39 8.53 27.62
CA ALA A 212 25.50 7.08 27.44
C ALA A 212 24.18 6.33 27.70
N ALA A 213 23.38 6.79 28.67
CA ALA A 213 22.08 6.17 28.97
C ALA A 213 21.08 6.31 27.81
N ILE A 214 21.11 7.42 27.08
CA ILE A 214 20.25 7.64 25.89
C ILE A 214 20.69 6.71 24.77
N GLY A 215 21.99 6.62 24.51
CA GLY A 215 22.56 5.68 23.53
C GLY A 215 22.16 4.23 23.81
N ALA A 216 22.32 3.78 25.07
CA ALA A 216 21.94 2.44 25.49
C ALA A 216 20.44 2.17 25.34
N PHE A 217 19.60 3.15 25.67
CA PHE A 217 18.16 3.01 25.55
C PHE A 217 17.69 2.97 24.09
N VAL A 218 18.18 3.88 23.23
CA VAL A 218 17.87 3.86 21.80
C VAL A 218 18.37 2.56 21.16
N HIS A 219 19.54 2.04 21.55
CA HIS A 219 19.99 0.73 21.09
C HIS A 219 19.01 -0.40 21.49
N THR A 220 18.40 -0.31 22.67
CA THR A 220 17.36 -1.25 23.08
C THR A 220 16.11 -1.12 22.20
N LEU A 221 15.67 0.09 21.86
CA LEU A 221 14.55 0.33 20.96
C LEU A 221 14.81 -0.21 19.55
N THR A 222 15.99 0.05 18.99
CA THR A 222 16.35 -0.44 17.65
C THR A 222 16.47 -1.96 17.61
N ALA A 223 17.00 -2.58 18.66
CA ALA A 223 17.00 -4.03 18.81
C ALA A 223 15.57 -4.60 18.88
N ALA A 224 14.66 -3.95 19.62
CA ALA A 224 13.26 -4.38 19.68
C ALA A 224 12.57 -4.29 18.31
N LEU A 225 12.79 -3.21 17.55
CA LEU A 225 12.30 -3.06 16.18
C LEU A 225 12.82 -4.15 15.25
N GLY A 226 14.12 -4.47 15.30
CA GLY A 226 14.70 -5.55 14.51
C GLY A 226 14.11 -6.92 14.85
N LYS A 227 13.82 -7.18 16.13
CA LYS A 227 13.13 -8.42 16.56
C LYS A 227 11.69 -8.50 16.05
N LEU A 228 10.97 -7.39 16.01
CA LEU A 228 9.62 -7.30 15.42
C LEU A 228 9.65 -7.52 13.90
N ALA A 229 10.64 -6.93 13.21
CA ALA A 229 10.85 -7.15 11.79
C ALA A 229 11.13 -8.62 11.46
N ALA A 230 12.00 -9.28 12.23
CA ALA A 230 12.27 -10.71 12.09
C ALA A 230 11.03 -11.57 12.39
N ALA A 231 10.27 -11.24 13.44
CA ALA A 231 9.03 -11.92 13.79
C ALA A 231 7.98 -11.87 12.67
N LEU A 232 7.85 -10.72 11.99
CA LEU A 232 6.99 -10.56 10.82
C LEU A 232 7.43 -11.41 9.63
N ARG A 233 8.74 -11.45 9.33
CA ARG A 233 9.30 -12.24 8.22
C ARG A 233 9.13 -13.74 8.43
N GLU A 234 9.40 -14.19 9.64
CA GLU A 234 9.42 -15.61 10.01
C GLU A 234 8.05 -16.12 10.48
N HIS A 235 7.05 -15.24 10.59
CA HIS A 235 5.71 -15.53 11.11
C HIS A 235 5.75 -16.25 12.47
N ARG A 236 6.44 -15.63 13.42
CA ARG A 236 6.56 -16.14 14.79
C ARG A 236 6.23 -15.05 15.81
N VAL A 237 6.05 -15.49 17.05
CA VAL A 237 5.94 -14.59 18.19
C VAL A 237 7.21 -13.73 18.28
N SER A 238 7.00 -12.44 18.52
CA SER A 238 8.04 -11.45 18.73
C SER A 238 8.72 -11.70 20.08
N ALA A 239 10.05 -11.75 20.07
CA ALA A 239 10.86 -11.99 21.25
C ALA A 239 11.41 -10.68 21.83
N ILE A 240 10.58 -9.62 21.83
CA ILE A 240 11.00 -8.30 22.31
C ILE A 240 11.33 -8.34 23.81
N PRO A 241 12.24 -7.47 24.30
CA PRO A 241 12.52 -7.40 25.74
C PRO A 241 11.26 -6.99 26.51
N SER A 242 10.87 -7.77 27.53
CA SER A 242 9.70 -7.48 28.38
C SER A 242 9.95 -6.36 29.39
N ASP A 243 11.19 -5.91 29.52
CA ASP A 243 11.64 -4.89 30.47
C ASP A 243 11.75 -3.48 29.85
N LEU A 244 11.24 -3.27 28.63
CA LEU A 244 11.26 -1.98 27.94
C LEU A 244 10.68 -0.83 28.80
N PRO A 245 9.48 -0.94 29.42
CA PRO A 245 8.96 0.11 30.30
C PRO A 245 9.80 0.32 31.56
N ALA A 246 10.43 -0.73 32.09
CA ALA A 246 11.32 -0.60 33.24
C ALA A 246 12.60 0.14 32.88
N ARG A 247 13.17 -0.13 31.69
CA ARG A 247 14.34 0.60 31.16
C ARG A 247 14.04 2.07 30.87
N HIS A 248 12.83 2.37 30.38
CA HIS A 248 12.41 3.76 30.17
C HIS A 248 12.27 4.51 31.48
N ARG A 249 11.66 3.91 32.50
CA ARG A 249 11.59 4.51 33.85
C ARG A 249 12.98 4.78 34.43
N ALA A 250 13.91 3.83 34.30
CA ALA A 250 15.29 4.03 34.73
C ALA A 250 15.98 5.18 33.96
N LEU A 251 15.71 5.33 32.66
CA LEU A 251 16.19 6.48 31.88
C LEU A 251 15.60 7.80 32.39
N ALA A 252 14.30 7.83 32.70
CA ALA A 252 13.62 9.01 33.21
C ALA A 252 14.14 9.44 34.60
N GLU A 253 14.45 8.48 35.48
CA GLU A 253 15.07 8.76 36.78
C GLU A 253 16.48 9.35 36.63
N LEU A 254 17.29 8.84 35.68
CA LEU A 254 18.63 9.35 35.40
C LEU A 254 18.62 10.74 34.76
N LEU A 255 17.60 11.03 33.96
CA LEU A 255 17.42 12.29 33.25
C LEU A 255 16.37 13.18 33.91
N ASP A 256 16.22 13.12 35.24
CA ASP A 256 15.27 13.96 35.97
C ASP A 256 15.46 15.45 35.57
N PRO A 257 14.46 16.08 34.91
CA PRO A 257 14.60 17.46 34.45
C PRO A 257 14.93 18.45 35.57
N ALA A 258 14.42 18.19 36.79
CA ALA A 258 14.66 19.06 37.94
C ALA A 258 16.11 19.01 38.46
N ALA A 259 16.85 17.95 38.12
CA ALA A 259 18.26 17.77 38.46
C ALA A 259 19.21 18.29 37.37
N GLN A 260 18.68 18.79 36.25
CA GLN A 260 19.44 19.16 35.06
C GLN A 260 19.39 20.68 34.80
N PRO A 261 20.34 21.24 34.05
CA PRO A 261 20.34 22.67 33.71
C PRO A 261 19.04 23.09 32.99
N ASP A 262 18.51 24.27 33.31
CA ASP A 262 17.27 24.80 32.71
C ASP A 262 17.31 24.84 31.17
N ALA A 263 18.49 25.02 30.58
CA ALA A 263 18.67 25.01 29.13
C ALA A 263 18.41 23.65 28.47
N ASP A 264 18.62 22.54 29.19
CA ASP A 264 18.49 21.17 28.68
C ASP A 264 17.10 20.57 28.94
N GLN A 265 16.34 21.13 29.89
CA GLN A 265 15.02 20.64 30.29
C GLN A 265 14.04 20.45 29.12
N PRO A 266 13.89 21.37 28.15
CA PRO A 266 12.95 21.18 27.04
C PRO A 266 13.29 19.96 26.18
N VAL A 267 14.58 19.70 25.96
CA VAL A 267 15.05 18.58 25.13
C VAL A 267 14.88 17.26 25.86
N ILE A 268 15.16 17.25 27.17
CA ILE A 268 14.97 16.10 28.03
C ILE A 268 13.49 15.72 28.08
N LEU A 269 12.60 16.68 28.28
CA LEU A 269 11.15 16.44 28.28
C LEU A 269 10.68 15.86 26.95
N ALA A 270 11.10 16.46 25.82
CA ALA A 270 10.76 15.96 24.49
C ALA A 270 11.31 14.55 24.23
N LEU A 271 12.51 14.25 24.72
CA LEU A 271 13.12 12.91 24.66
C LEU A 271 12.31 11.90 25.46
N LEU A 272 12.01 12.20 26.72
CA LEU A 272 11.26 11.29 27.59
C LEU A 272 9.87 11.02 27.03
N GLU A 273 9.18 12.04 26.53
CA GLU A 273 7.88 11.89 25.88
C GLU A 273 7.95 11.09 24.56
N ALA A 274 8.94 11.37 23.71
CA ALA A 274 9.11 10.64 22.46
C ALA A 274 9.44 9.17 22.70
N THR A 275 10.35 8.89 23.65
CA THR A 275 10.75 7.54 24.00
C THR A 275 9.64 6.74 24.67
N ASP A 276 8.82 7.37 25.51
CA ASP A 276 7.62 6.76 26.12
C ASP A 276 6.62 6.33 25.03
N ARG A 277 6.28 7.25 24.11
CA ARG A 277 5.41 6.95 22.96
C ARG A 277 5.97 5.85 22.06
N MET A 278 7.29 5.72 21.94
CA MET A 278 7.93 4.63 21.19
C MET A 278 7.77 3.29 21.92
N VAL A 279 7.98 3.24 23.24
CA VAL A 279 7.80 2.03 24.05
C VAL A 279 6.37 1.52 23.92
N ASP A 280 5.38 2.40 24.14
CA ASP A 280 3.96 2.07 24.00
C ASP A 280 3.62 1.51 22.61
N ALA A 281 4.14 2.16 21.57
CA ALA A 281 3.91 1.74 20.19
C ALA A 281 4.58 0.39 19.87
N ILE A 282 5.78 0.14 20.39
CA ILE A 282 6.49 -1.14 20.25
C ILE A 282 5.74 -2.27 20.96
N GLU A 283 5.24 -2.05 22.18
CA GLU A 283 4.46 -3.06 22.89
C GLU A 283 3.12 -3.35 22.20
N ALA A 284 2.42 -2.30 21.74
CA ALA A 284 1.19 -2.45 20.99
C ALA A 284 1.43 -3.23 19.69
N LEU A 285 2.51 -2.91 18.99
CA LEU A 285 2.92 -3.59 17.76
C LEU A 285 3.25 -5.07 18.03
N ALA A 286 4.00 -5.37 19.10
CA ALA A 286 4.30 -6.74 19.52
C ALA A 286 3.04 -7.55 19.79
N ARG A 287 2.08 -7.00 20.58
CA ARG A 287 0.80 -7.66 20.85
C ARG A 287 0.03 -8.01 19.57
N VAL A 288 0.00 -7.10 18.59
CA VAL A 288 -0.68 -7.35 17.30
C VAL A 288 0.04 -8.41 16.47
N ILE A 289 1.38 -8.37 16.41
CA ILE A 289 2.19 -9.36 15.69
C ILE A 289 2.04 -10.75 16.32
N ASP A 290 2.11 -10.83 17.64
CA ASP A 290 2.03 -12.09 18.39
C ASP A 290 0.64 -12.73 18.27
N ALA A 291 -0.42 -11.92 18.37
CA ALA A 291 -1.78 -12.38 18.13
C ALA A 291 -1.98 -12.89 16.69
N SER A 292 -1.31 -12.25 15.72
CA SER A 292 -1.33 -12.72 14.32
C SER A 292 -0.57 -14.04 14.14
N ALA A 293 0.55 -14.24 14.83
CA ALA A 293 1.34 -15.47 14.75
C ALA A 293 0.66 -16.65 15.47
N ALA A 294 -0.09 -16.38 16.54
CA ALA A 294 -0.82 -17.38 17.32
C ALA A 294 -2.14 -17.81 16.68
N ALA A 295 -2.69 -17.02 15.74
CA ALA A 295 -3.90 -17.40 15.03
C ALA A 295 -3.63 -18.62 14.12
N PRO A 296 -4.45 -19.69 14.18
CA PRO A 296 -4.29 -20.83 13.29
C PRO A 296 -4.37 -20.35 11.84
N SER A 297 -3.40 -20.75 11.02
CA SER A 297 -3.46 -20.52 9.58
C SER A 297 -4.80 -21.06 9.06
N PRO A 298 -5.61 -20.26 8.34
CA PRO A 298 -6.87 -20.76 7.81
C PRO A 298 -6.57 -22.02 7.01
N GLN A 299 -7.09 -23.17 7.49
CA GLN A 299 -6.89 -24.45 6.84
C GLN A 299 -7.31 -24.29 5.39
N VAL A 300 -6.39 -24.62 4.50
CA VAL A 300 -6.64 -24.79 3.06
C VAL A 300 -7.80 -25.76 2.93
N ARG A 301 -9.01 -25.27 2.63
CA ARG A 301 -10.00 -26.12 1.99
C ARG A 301 -9.42 -26.40 0.60
N PRO A 302 -9.03 -27.64 0.26
CA PRO A 302 -8.78 -27.97 -1.13
C PRO A 302 -10.06 -27.61 -1.88
N ALA A 303 -9.94 -26.81 -2.93
CA ALA A 303 -11.03 -26.64 -3.87
C ALA A 303 -11.41 -28.05 -4.32
N VAL A 304 -12.63 -28.45 -3.97
CA VAL A 304 -13.21 -29.72 -4.39
C VAL A 304 -13.09 -29.78 -5.91
N ALA A 305 -12.49 -30.89 -6.37
CA ALA A 305 -12.16 -31.20 -7.75
C ALA A 305 -13.37 -31.14 -8.69
#